data_AF-A0A1E3WB99-F1
#
_entry.id   AF-A0A1E3WB99-F1
#
_cell.length_a   1.000
_cell.length_b   1.000
_cell.length_c   1.000
_cell.angle_alpha   90.00
_cell.angle_beta   90.00
_cell.angle_gamma   90.00
#
_symmetry.space_group_name_H-M   'P 1'
#
loop_
_entity.id
_entity.type
_entity.pdbx_description
1 polymer ?
#
loop_
_entity_poly.entity_id
_entity_poly.type
_entity_poly.pdbx_seq_one_letter_code
_entity_poly.pdbx_strand_id
1 'polypeptide(L)'
;MTRAPAGLSLDIATLERLYAAGETSPENVIREVYARIAARGVLPDWITLVEEDAALERARHAPHGPLYGIPFAVKDNIDAAGLPTTCACPAFAYTAERSARWWTCWSRRARS
;
A
#
# COMPACT_ATOMS: atom_id res chain seq x y z
N MET A 1 -13.14 -1.89 -17.48
CA MET A 1 -12.83 -1.55 -16.07
C MET A 1 -12.60 -0.05 -15.99
N THR A 2 -13.39 0.64 -15.18
CA THR A 2 -13.45 2.11 -15.13
C THR A 2 -12.34 2.65 -14.22
N ARG A 3 -11.59 3.68 -14.65
CA ARG A 3 -10.58 4.36 -13.83
C ARG A 3 -11.23 4.86 -12.53
N ALA A 4 -10.51 4.78 -11.40
CA ALA A 4 -10.99 5.35 -10.14
C ALA A 4 -11.35 6.86 -10.33
N PRO A 5 -12.45 7.34 -9.73
CA PRO A 5 -12.83 8.74 -9.84
C PRO A 5 -11.84 9.64 -9.09
N ALA A 6 -11.55 10.81 -9.66
CA ALA A 6 -10.76 11.84 -8.97
C ALA A 6 -11.45 12.24 -7.67
N GLY A 7 -10.71 12.27 -6.56
CA GLY A 7 -11.28 12.55 -5.23
C GLY A 7 -11.89 11.33 -4.52
N LEU A 8 -11.61 10.11 -4.99
CA LEU A 8 -11.92 8.86 -4.28
C LEU A 8 -11.51 8.91 -2.80
N SER A 9 -12.44 8.61 -1.88
CA SER A 9 -12.08 8.41 -0.48
C SER A 9 -11.31 7.08 -0.32
N LEU A 10 -10.23 7.12 0.45
CA LEU A 10 -9.39 5.95 0.75
C LEU A 10 -9.74 5.29 2.10
N ASP A 11 -10.87 5.68 2.71
CA ASP A 11 -11.34 5.01 3.91
C ASP A 11 -11.77 3.56 3.61
N ILE A 12 -11.55 2.66 4.58
CA ILE A 12 -11.74 1.22 4.40
C ILE A 12 -13.17 0.89 3.98
N ALA A 13 -14.17 1.45 4.65
CA ALA A 13 -15.58 1.14 4.39
C ALA A 13 -16.03 1.57 2.98
N THR A 14 -15.53 2.71 2.49
CA THR A 14 -15.77 3.15 1.11
C THR A 14 -15.12 2.22 0.10
N LEU A 15 -13.85 1.86 0.30
CA LEU A 15 -13.14 0.98 -0.63
C LEU A 15 -13.77 -0.43 -0.66
N GLU A 16 -14.10 -1.00 0.49
CA GLU A 16 -14.81 -2.28 0.59
C GLU A 16 -16.13 -2.28 -0.21
N ARG A 17 -16.95 -1.25 -0.03
CA ARG A 17 -18.21 -1.10 -0.77
C ARG A 17 -17.97 -1.02 -2.28
N LEU A 18 -17.01 -0.22 -2.72
CA LEU A 18 -16.72 -0.04 -4.14
C LEU A 18 -16.14 -1.29 -4.79
N TYR A 19 -15.32 -2.06 -4.07
CA TYR A 19 -14.83 -3.36 -4.52
C TYR A 19 -15.96 -4.38 -4.61
N ALA A 20 -16.85 -4.43 -3.61
CA ALA A 20 -18.01 -5.32 -3.61
C ALA A 20 -19.00 -5.02 -4.75
N ALA A 21 -19.15 -3.74 -5.11
CA ALA A 21 -19.99 -3.30 -6.24
C ALA A 21 -19.29 -3.43 -7.61
N GLY A 22 -17.99 -3.77 -7.64
CA GLY A 22 -17.21 -3.83 -8.88
C GLY A 22 -16.99 -2.46 -9.55
N GLU A 23 -17.21 -1.36 -8.82
CA GLU A 23 -17.08 0.01 -9.31
C GLU A 23 -15.62 0.46 -9.44
N THR A 24 -14.72 -0.19 -8.71
CA THR A 24 -13.27 -0.01 -8.82
C THR A 24 -12.52 -1.31 -8.50
N SER A 25 -11.20 -1.30 -8.68
CA SER A 25 -10.32 -2.45 -8.37
C SER A 25 -9.11 -1.97 -7.57
N PRO A 26 -8.42 -2.87 -6.84
CA PRO A 26 -7.20 -2.53 -6.12
C PRO A 26 -6.16 -1.82 -7.00
N GLU A 27 -6.00 -2.23 -8.26
CA GLU A 27 -5.08 -1.60 -9.21
C GLU A 27 -5.50 -0.17 -9.54
N ASN A 28 -6.79 0.09 -9.71
CA ASN A 28 -7.29 1.45 -9.95
C ASN A 28 -7.10 2.36 -8.73
N VAL A 29 -7.22 1.81 -7.53
CA VAL A 29 -6.92 2.54 -6.30
C VAL A 29 -5.43 2.86 -6.19
N ILE A 30 -4.54 1.92 -6.52
CA ILE A 30 -3.10 2.19 -6.59
C ILE A 30 -2.78 3.29 -7.60
N ARG A 31 -3.31 3.24 -8.83
CA ARG A 31 -3.11 4.30 -9.84
C ARG A 31 -3.54 5.67 -9.31
N GLU A 32 -4.68 5.74 -8.62
CA GLU A 32 -5.15 7.00 -8.03
C GLU A 32 -4.23 7.49 -6.90
N VAL A 33 -3.70 6.58 -6.06
CA VAL A 33 -2.72 6.92 -5.02
C VAL A 33 -1.45 7.50 -5.63
N TYR A 34 -0.88 6.86 -6.65
CA TYR A 34 0.32 7.36 -7.33
C TYR A 34 0.06 8.66 -8.08
N ALA A 35 -1.11 8.82 -8.71
CA ALA A 35 -1.52 10.08 -9.32
C ALA A 35 -1.57 11.23 -8.29
N ARG A 36 -2.06 10.98 -7.06
CA ARG A 36 -2.06 11.97 -5.97
C ARG A 36 -0.66 12.30 -5.47
N ILE A 37 0.20 11.31 -5.35
CA ILE A 37 1.61 11.51 -4.96
C ILE A 37 2.30 12.37 -6.02
N ALA A 38 2.16 12.02 -7.30
CA ALA A 38 2.75 12.76 -8.41
C ALA A 38 2.23 14.22 -8.47
N ALA A 39 0.93 14.43 -8.30
CA ALA A 39 0.33 15.77 -8.32
C ALA A 39 0.79 16.69 -7.18
N ARG A 40 1.11 16.13 -6.01
CA ARG A 40 1.71 16.89 -4.88
C ARG A 40 3.21 17.10 -5.04
N GLY A 41 3.87 16.31 -5.88
CA GLY A 41 5.32 16.14 -5.90
C GLY A 41 5.79 15.18 -4.81
N VAL A 42 6.96 14.56 -5.00
CA VAL A 42 7.58 13.71 -3.98
C VAL A 42 8.06 14.59 -2.83
N LEU A 43 7.23 14.66 -1.79
CA LEU A 43 7.50 15.38 -0.55
C LEU A 43 8.33 14.50 0.41
N PRO A 44 8.99 15.08 1.44
CA PRO A 44 9.74 14.33 2.45
C PRO A 44 8.87 13.39 3.32
N ASP A 45 7.59 13.25 2.99
CA ASP A 45 6.65 12.26 3.54
C ASP A 45 7.12 10.81 3.27
N TRP A 46 7.96 10.59 2.24
CA TRP A 46 8.45 9.27 1.84
C TRP A 46 9.99 9.17 1.92
N ILE A 47 10.50 8.23 2.72
CA ILE A 47 11.92 7.83 2.66
C ILE A 47 12.15 6.86 1.51
N THR A 48 11.27 5.87 1.40
CA THR A 48 11.24 4.91 0.29
C THR A 48 9.83 4.86 -0.24
N LEU A 49 9.67 5.16 -1.53
CA LEU A 49 8.44 4.90 -2.27
C LEU A 49 8.67 3.68 -3.16
N VAL A 50 7.74 2.73 -3.12
CA VAL A 50 7.80 1.56 -4.01
C VAL A 50 7.55 2.03 -5.45
N GLU A 51 8.22 1.43 -6.43
CA GLU A 51 7.91 1.69 -7.84
C GLU A 51 6.45 1.34 -8.17
N GLU A 52 5.78 2.18 -8.97
CA GLU A 52 4.35 2.04 -9.27
C GLU A 52 4.01 0.66 -9.86
N ASP A 53 4.83 0.17 -10.79
CA ASP A 53 4.62 -1.15 -11.42
C ASP A 53 4.69 -2.29 -10.41
N ALA A 54 5.60 -2.22 -9.44
CA ALA A 54 5.70 -3.20 -8.37
C ALA A 54 4.51 -3.14 -7.40
N ALA A 55 4.00 -1.93 -7.13
CA ALA A 55 2.79 -1.75 -6.32
C ALA A 55 1.54 -2.29 -7.04
N LEU A 56 1.42 -2.04 -8.35
CA LEU A 56 0.37 -2.59 -9.21
C LEU A 56 0.41 -4.12 -9.25
N GLU A 57 1.59 -4.71 -9.34
CA GLU A 57 1.77 -6.16 -9.33
C GLU A 57 1.33 -6.79 -7.99
N ARG A 58 1.65 -6.14 -6.87
CA ARG A 58 1.16 -6.56 -5.55
C ARG A 58 -0.35 -6.42 -5.42
N ALA A 59 -0.96 -5.39 -6.00
CA ALA A 59 -2.40 -5.19 -5.98
C ALA A 59 -3.16 -6.26 -6.76
N ARG A 60 -2.63 -6.69 -7.92
CA ARG A 60 -3.18 -7.82 -8.71
C ARG A 60 -3.24 -9.12 -7.90
N HIS A 61 -2.23 -9.34 -7.05
CA HIS A 61 -2.09 -10.55 -6.23
C HIS A 61 -2.53 -10.35 -4.78
N ALA A 62 -3.30 -9.28 -4.49
CA ALA A 62 -3.75 -9.01 -3.14
C ALA A 62 -4.65 -10.15 -2.63
N PRO A 63 -4.36 -10.73 -1.45
CA PRO A 63 -5.19 -11.79 -0.90
C PRO A 63 -6.55 -11.23 -0.46
N HIS A 64 -7.61 -11.98 -0.72
CA HIS A 64 -8.94 -11.64 -0.21
C HIS A 64 -9.00 -11.74 1.33
N GLY A 65 -9.79 -10.86 1.94
CA GLY A 65 -10.00 -10.76 3.39
C GLY A 65 -10.37 -9.32 3.82
N PRO A 66 -10.59 -9.05 5.12
CA PRO A 66 -10.93 -7.74 5.66
C PRO A 66 -10.11 -6.53 5.19
N LEU A 67 -8.89 -6.72 4.68
CA LEU A 67 -8.06 -5.62 4.17
C LEU A 67 -7.67 -5.80 2.69
N TYR A 68 -8.50 -6.53 1.95
CA TYR A 68 -8.32 -6.75 0.52
C TYR A 68 -8.22 -5.41 -0.22
N GLY A 69 -7.10 -5.21 -0.93
CA GLY A 69 -6.89 -4.05 -1.78
C GLY A 69 -6.77 -2.70 -1.06
N ILE A 70 -6.61 -2.67 0.27
CA ILE A 70 -6.45 -1.41 1.01
C ILE A 70 -4.98 -0.95 0.95
N PRO A 71 -4.68 0.22 0.36
CA PRO A 71 -3.33 0.78 0.39
C PRO A 71 -3.01 1.37 1.76
N PHE A 72 -1.76 1.24 2.21
CA PHE A 72 -1.29 1.83 3.45
C PHE A 72 0.22 2.11 3.36
N ALA A 73 0.68 3.04 4.20
CA ALA A 73 2.10 3.34 4.38
C ALA A 73 2.63 2.67 5.65
N VAL A 74 3.92 2.35 5.65
CA VAL A 74 4.63 1.79 6.81
C VAL A 74 5.73 2.75 7.19
N LYS A 75 5.85 3.04 8.49
CA LYS A 75 6.95 3.87 8.99
C LYS A 75 8.28 3.13 8.78
N ASP A 76 9.31 3.83 8.32
CA ASP A 76 10.65 3.30 7.99
C ASP A 76 11.47 2.79 9.20
N ASN A 77 10.82 2.58 10.34
CA ASN A 77 11.37 1.86 11.49
C ASN A 77 10.71 0.47 11.68
N ILE A 78 9.91 0.04 10.71
CA ILE A 78 9.17 -1.23 10.72
C ILE A 78 9.58 -2.00 9.47
N ASP A 79 10.05 -3.23 9.67
CA ASP A 79 10.47 -4.09 8.58
C ASP A 79 9.31 -4.48 7.65
N ALA A 80 9.48 -4.14 6.37
CA ALA A 80 8.71 -4.67 5.26
C ALA A 80 9.65 -5.51 4.37
N ALA A 81 9.38 -6.81 4.26
CA ALA A 81 10.27 -7.73 3.54
C ALA A 81 10.60 -7.24 2.11
N GLY A 82 11.89 -7.28 1.77
CA GLY A 82 12.41 -6.87 0.47
C GLY A 82 12.56 -5.36 0.27
N LEU A 83 12.26 -4.53 1.28
CA LEU A 83 12.47 -3.09 1.26
C LEU A 83 13.58 -2.69 2.25
N PRO A 84 14.25 -1.54 2.01
CA PRO A 84 15.16 -0.97 2.99
C PRO A 84 14.41 -0.48 4.23
N THR A 85 14.98 -0.73 5.40
CA THR A 85 14.62 -0.09 6.68
C THR A 85 15.79 0.81 7.06
N THR A 86 15.57 2.11 7.25
CA THR A 86 16.66 3.05 7.58
C THR A 86 16.51 3.74 8.93
N CYS A 87 15.32 3.71 9.54
CA CYS A 87 14.98 4.52 10.71
C CYS A 87 15.31 6.01 10.50
N ALA A 88 15.16 6.51 9.27
CA ALA A 88 15.58 7.84 8.83
C ALA A 88 17.10 8.13 8.98
N CYS A 89 17.94 7.09 9.05
CA CYS A 89 19.39 7.19 9.17
C CYS A 89 20.07 6.31 8.09
N PRO A 90 20.70 6.90 7.06
CA PRO A 90 21.35 6.13 5.99
C PRO A 90 22.41 5.14 6.48
N ALA A 91 23.11 5.46 7.58
CA ALA A 91 24.11 4.58 8.17
C ALA A 91 23.52 3.33 8.87
N PHE A 92 22.22 3.33 9.18
CA PHE A 92 21.50 2.18 9.74
C PHE A 92 20.75 1.37 8.68
N ALA A 93 20.86 1.73 7.40
CA ALA A 93 20.12 1.07 6.34
C ALA A 93 20.48 -0.41 6.22
N TYR A 94 19.45 -1.26 6.18
CA TYR A 94 19.55 -2.67 5.78
C TYR A 94 18.32 -3.06 4.96
N THR A 95 18.43 -4.13 4.16
CA THR A 95 17.25 -4.70 3.48
C THR A 95 16.60 -5.73 4.39
N ALA A 96 15.32 -5.54 4.71
CA ALA A 96 14.61 -6.46 5.58
C ALA A 96 14.36 -7.80 4.89
N GLU A 97 14.86 -8.90 5.47
CA GLU A 97 14.60 -10.25 4.94
C GLU A 97 13.17 -10.74 5.24
N ARG A 98 12.56 -10.24 6.30
CA ARG A 98 11.23 -10.66 6.77
C ARG A 98 10.45 -9.45 7.26
N SER A 99 9.13 -9.47 7.05
CA SER A 99 8.26 -8.44 7.62
C SER A 99 8.17 -8.59 9.13
N ALA A 100 8.06 -7.47 9.85
CA ALA A 100 7.97 -7.44 11.30
C ALA A 100 6.84 -8.37 11.81
N ARG A 101 7.06 -9.11 12.91
CA ARG A 101 6.14 -10.20 13.32
C ARG A 101 4.69 -9.77 13.53
N TRP A 102 4.46 -8.55 14.02
CA TRP A 102 3.12 -8.00 14.21
C TRP A 102 2.39 -7.77 12.88
N TRP A 103 3.10 -7.51 11.79
CA TRP A 103 2.58 -7.52 10.42
C TRP A 103 1.97 -8.88 10.05
N THR A 104 2.68 -9.95 10.40
CA THR A 104 2.24 -11.33 10.18
C THR A 104 0.98 -11.66 10.99
N CYS A 105 0.82 -11.07 12.18
CA CYS A 105 -0.42 -11.19 12.96
C CYS A 105 -1.57 -10.35 12.38
N TRP A 106 -1.29 -9.12 11.95
CA TRP A 106 -2.25 -8.19 11.36
C TRP A 106 -2.83 -8.76 10.06
N SER A 107 -1.97 -9.22 9.15
CA SER A 107 -2.40 -9.85 7.89
C SER A 107 -3.17 -11.16 8.09
N ARG A 108 -2.95 -11.90 9.18
CA ARG A 108 -3.73 -13.12 9.50
C ARG A 108 -5.11 -12.79 10.03
N ARG A 109 -5.26 -11.77 10.89
CA ARG A 109 -6.58 -11.30 11.32
C ARG A 109 -7.34 -10.63 10.18
N ALA A 110 -6.65 -10.02 9.24
CA ALA A 110 -7.23 -9.47 8.02
C ALA A 110 -7.62 -10.54 6.97
N ARG A 111 -7.59 -11.84 7.31
CA ARG A 111 -8.04 -12.96 6.46
C ARG A 111 -9.14 -13.82 7.12
N SER A 112 -9.52 -13.50 8.35
CA SER A 112 -10.55 -14.19 9.16
C SER A 112 -11.75 -13.28 9.37
#